data_AF-A1Z823-F1
#
_entry.id   AF-A1Z823-F1
#
_cell.length_a   1.000
_cell.length_b   1.000
_cell.length_c   1.000
_cell.angle_alpha   90.00
_cell.angle_beta   90.00
_cell.angle_gamma   90.00
#
_symmetry.space_group_name_H-M   'P 1'
#
loop_
_entity.id
_entity.type
_entity.pdbx_description
1 polymer ?
#
loop_
_entity_poly.entity_id
_entity_poly.type
_entity_poly.pdbx_seq_one_letter_code
_entity_poly.pdbx_strand_id
1 'polypeptide(L)'
;MAHTGGNLSGNMQPPPPSGGRFSVDMQSLPSLSNLPSPLQIFQMVRNSLRPWVVFFNINNFKTAISMQRLNSRVIRNLSYFQANYVFIFFVLMIYCLITAPCILLVILASAFGCHKLRVRNSNITIVGQQLTPSQQIIALNLATAPVLFLVGAGAVLFWTLGASCFVIAMHAIFYNIDAIVTEENEGFLAQVV
;
A
#
# COMPACT_ATOMS: atom_id res chain seq x y z
N MET A 1 15.09 -63.90 -12.59
CA MET A 1 15.96 -63.87 -11.39
C MET A 1 15.37 -62.87 -10.41
N ALA A 2 14.74 -63.37 -9.35
CA ALA A 2 14.17 -62.55 -8.28
C ALA A 2 15.18 -62.49 -7.13
N HIS A 3 15.65 -61.30 -6.77
CA HIS A 3 16.40 -61.07 -5.53
C HIS A 3 15.70 -59.96 -4.75
N THR A 4 14.72 -60.37 -3.95
CA THR A 4 14.19 -59.65 -2.79
C THR A 4 15.28 -59.54 -1.73
N GLY A 5 15.78 -58.33 -1.50
CA GLY A 5 16.74 -58.01 -0.44
C GLY A 5 16.29 -56.75 0.30
N GLY A 6 15.13 -56.81 0.97
CA GLY A 6 14.70 -55.76 1.89
C GLY A 6 15.52 -55.85 3.18
N ASN A 7 16.58 -55.05 3.29
CA ASN A 7 17.31 -54.89 4.54
C ASN A 7 16.55 -53.90 5.45
N LEU A 8 15.72 -54.46 6.34
CA LEU A 8 14.94 -53.79 7.38
C LEU A 8 15.80 -53.47 8.63
N SER A 9 16.95 -52.80 8.47
CA SER A 9 17.69 -52.29 9.63
C SER A 9 17.20 -50.89 10.00
N GLY A 10 16.03 -50.84 10.65
CA GLY A 10 15.47 -49.63 11.24
C GLY A 10 16.22 -49.27 12.51
N ASN A 11 17.33 -48.54 12.39
CA ASN A 11 17.99 -47.94 13.53
C ASN A 11 17.14 -46.75 14.02
N MET A 12 16.34 -46.98 15.06
CA MET A 12 15.56 -45.96 15.75
C MET A 12 16.51 -45.06 16.55
N GLN A 13 16.91 -43.93 15.96
CA GLN A 13 17.59 -42.87 16.69
C GLN A 13 16.52 -42.05 17.45
N PRO A 14 16.58 -41.94 18.79
CA PRO A 14 15.60 -41.19 19.55
C PRO A 14 15.70 -39.68 19.27
N PRO A 15 14.57 -38.94 19.26
CA PRO A 15 14.55 -37.52 18.91
C PRO A 15 15.32 -36.67 19.93
N PRO A 16 16.17 -35.72 19.50
CA PRO A 16 16.89 -34.82 20.39
C PRO A 16 15.93 -33.85 21.12
N PRO A 17 16.29 -33.39 22.33
CA PRO A 17 15.38 -32.70 23.25
C PRO A 17 14.94 -31.33 22.75
N SER A 18 13.65 -31.07 22.90
CA SER A 18 12.91 -29.84 22.58
C SER A 18 13.41 -28.62 23.36
N GLY A 19 14.56 -28.07 22.95
CA GLY A 19 14.98 -26.72 23.31
C GLY A 19 14.27 -25.72 22.39
N GLY A 20 13.09 -25.25 22.80
CA GLY A 20 12.30 -24.23 22.10
C GLY A 20 13.02 -22.90 21.99
N ARG A 21 13.98 -22.79 21.05
CA ARG A 21 14.40 -21.53 20.46
C ARG A 21 13.51 -21.32 19.25
N PHE A 22 12.86 -20.16 19.19
CA PHE A 22 12.06 -19.71 18.07
C PHE A 22 12.98 -19.58 16.84
N SER A 23 13.18 -20.68 16.12
CA SER A 23 13.90 -20.73 14.86
C SER A 23 13.03 -20.05 13.82
N VAL A 24 13.21 -18.73 13.64
CA VAL A 24 12.69 -18.07 12.44
C VAL A 24 13.48 -18.61 11.27
N ASP A 25 12.84 -19.48 10.50
CA ASP A 25 13.45 -20.16 9.37
C ASP A 25 13.74 -19.16 8.24
N MET A 26 14.92 -18.52 8.31
CA MET A 26 15.40 -17.49 7.40
C MET A 26 15.63 -18.02 5.98
N GLN A 27 15.57 -19.35 5.79
CA GLN A 27 15.71 -20.04 4.51
C GLN A 27 14.41 -20.00 3.69
N SER A 28 13.28 -19.68 4.33
CA SER A 28 11.99 -19.50 3.66
C SER A 28 11.75 -18.08 3.14
N LEU A 29 12.74 -17.17 3.27
CA LEU A 29 12.66 -15.84 2.68
C LEU A 29 12.56 -15.98 1.15
N PRO A 30 11.43 -15.62 0.52
CA PRO A 30 11.30 -15.69 -0.92
C PRO A 30 12.41 -14.84 -1.54
N SER A 31 13.15 -15.44 -2.46
CA SER A 31 14.25 -14.82 -3.18
C SER A 31 13.79 -13.52 -3.83
N LEU A 32 14.32 -12.39 -3.33
CA LEU A 32 14.14 -11.03 -3.87
C LEU A 32 14.67 -10.86 -5.31
N SER A 33 15.11 -11.94 -5.97
CA SER A 33 15.64 -11.92 -7.34
C SER A 33 14.58 -11.66 -8.40
N ASN A 34 13.31 -11.95 -8.11
CA ASN A 34 12.20 -11.84 -9.06
C ASN A 34 11.37 -10.55 -8.87
N LEU A 35 12.00 -9.47 -8.42
CA LEU A 35 11.32 -8.18 -8.34
C LEU A 35 10.99 -7.69 -9.76
N PRO A 36 9.73 -7.32 -10.05
CA PRO A 36 9.36 -6.76 -11.34
C PRO A 36 10.18 -5.49 -11.61
N SER A 37 10.56 -5.29 -12.87
CA SER A 37 11.32 -4.10 -13.26
C SER A 37 10.54 -2.82 -12.95
N PRO A 38 11.20 -1.67 -12.70
CA PRO A 38 10.51 -0.42 -12.43
C PRO A 38 9.48 -0.03 -13.51
N LEU A 39 9.76 -0.37 -14.77
CA LEU A 39 8.82 -0.18 -15.87
C LEU A 39 7.61 -1.12 -15.79
N GLN A 40 7.80 -2.38 -15.41
CA GLN A 40 6.70 -3.31 -15.18
C GLN A 40 5.83 -2.82 -14.01
N ILE A 41 6.42 -2.31 -12.93
CA ILE A 41 5.66 -1.71 -11.81
C ILE A 41 4.83 -0.53 -12.31
N PHE A 42 5.43 0.37 -13.09
CA PHE A 42 4.70 1.51 -13.64
C PHE A 42 3.55 1.07 -14.56
N GLN A 43 3.78 0.05 -15.39
CA GLN A 43 2.74 -0.53 -16.24
C GLN A 43 1.65 -1.21 -15.42
N MET A 44 2.00 -1.95 -14.36
CA MET A 44 1.04 -2.56 -13.43
C MET A 44 0.17 -1.49 -12.79
N VAL A 45 0.78 -0.43 -12.23
CA VAL A 45 0.04 0.70 -11.63
C VAL A 45 -0.88 1.36 -12.66
N ARG A 46 -0.38 1.62 -13.87
CA ARG A 46 -1.18 2.22 -14.95
C ARG A 46 -2.35 1.32 -15.36
N ASN A 47 -2.14 0.00 -15.43
CA ASN A 47 -3.18 -0.96 -15.78
C ASN A 47 -4.20 -1.14 -14.64
N SER A 48 -3.79 -0.92 -13.39
CA SER A 48 -4.69 -0.85 -12.24
C SER A 48 -5.55 0.41 -12.24
N LEU A 49 -5.05 1.52 -12.79
CA LEU A 49 -5.81 2.76 -12.95
C LEU A 49 -6.85 2.61 -14.07
N ARG A 50 -8.12 2.88 -13.75
CA ARG A 50 -9.18 2.91 -14.75
C ARG A 50 -9.16 4.25 -15.50
N PRO A 51 -9.56 4.28 -16.78
CA PRO A 51 -9.61 5.52 -17.56
C PRO A 51 -10.43 6.60 -16.83
N TRP A 52 -9.86 7.80 -16.70
CA TRP A 52 -10.52 8.93 -16.03
C TRP A 52 -11.85 9.33 -16.66
N VAL A 53 -12.01 9.09 -17.97
CA VAL A 53 -13.26 9.33 -18.69
C VAL A 53 -14.41 8.49 -18.14
N VAL A 54 -14.12 7.22 -17.77
CA VAL A 54 -15.11 6.33 -17.16
C VAL A 54 -15.43 6.80 -15.74
N PHE A 55 -14.38 7.13 -14.96
CA PHE A 55 -14.54 7.64 -13.60
C PHE A 55 -15.40 8.90 -13.55
N PHE A 56 -15.08 9.93 -14.34
CA PHE A 56 -15.81 11.21 -14.35
C PHE A 56 -17.07 11.22 -15.24
N ASN A 57 -17.62 10.06 -15.62
CA ASN A 57 -18.86 10.04 -16.39
C ASN A 57 -20.07 10.37 -15.50
N ILE A 58 -20.40 11.66 -15.41
CA ILE A 58 -21.51 12.19 -14.59
C ILE A 58 -22.87 11.60 -15.03
N ASN A 59 -22.99 11.13 -16.28
CA ASN A 59 -24.24 10.56 -16.79
C ASN A 59 -24.60 9.22 -16.11
N ASN A 60 -23.63 8.53 -15.51
CA ASN A 60 -23.84 7.28 -14.78
C ASN A 60 -24.23 7.49 -13.31
N PHE A 61 -24.42 8.73 -12.85
CA PHE A 61 -24.83 9.00 -11.49
C PHE A 61 -26.35 8.79 -11.35
N LYS A 62 -26.74 7.82 -10.53
CA LYS A 62 -28.15 7.51 -10.23
C LYS A 62 -28.30 7.15 -8.76
N THR A 63 -29.32 7.66 -8.08
CA THR A 63 -29.59 7.30 -6.69
C THR A 63 -30.09 5.84 -6.59
N ALA A 64 -29.63 5.10 -5.57
CA ALA A 64 -30.11 3.74 -5.31
C ALA A 64 -31.46 3.78 -4.57
N ILE A 65 -32.40 2.91 -4.96
CA ILE A 65 -33.76 2.86 -4.38
C ILE A 65 -33.78 2.12 -3.03
N SER A 66 -32.87 1.17 -2.81
CA SER A 66 -32.82 0.36 -1.59
C SER A 66 -31.44 0.35 -0.93
N MET A 67 -31.41 0.23 0.40
CA MET A 67 -30.19 0.23 1.19
C MET A 67 -29.28 -0.97 0.88
N GLN A 68 -29.87 -2.14 0.60
CA GLN A 68 -29.15 -3.34 0.21
C GLN A 68 -28.43 -3.14 -1.13
N ARG A 69 -29.11 -2.55 -2.13
CA ARG A 69 -28.48 -2.25 -3.43
C ARG A 69 -27.41 -1.16 -3.30
N LEU A 70 -27.63 -0.18 -2.42
CA LEU A 70 -26.65 0.86 -2.12
C LEU A 70 -25.35 0.24 -1.57
N ASN A 71 -25.45 -0.64 -0.57
CA ASN A 71 -24.27 -1.29 0.02
C ASN A 71 -23.50 -2.12 -1.03
N SER A 72 -24.19 -2.99 -1.78
CA SER A 72 -23.56 -3.76 -2.85
C SER A 72 -22.92 -2.89 -3.93
N ARG A 73 -23.53 -1.74 -4.26
CA ARG A 73 -22.96 -0.74 -5.17
C ARG A 73 -21.69 -0.12 -4.59
N VAL A 74 -21.70 0.31 -3.32
CA VAL A 74 -20.52 0.93 -2.68
C VAL A 74 -19.36 -0.05 -2.64
N ILE A 75 -19.58 -1.31 -2.23
CA ILE A 75 -18.51 -2.33 -2.17
C ILE A 75 -17.92 -2.57 -3.57
N ARG A 76 -18.77 -2.77 -4.58
CA ARG A 76 -18.31 -3.00 -5.95
C ARG A 76 -17.62 -1.78 -6.54
N ASN A 77 -18.11 -0.57 -6.29
CA ASN A 77 -17.48 0.67 -6.72
C ASN A 77 -16.12 0.88 -6.08
N LEU A 78 -16.00 0.58 -4.78
CA LEU A 78 -14.75 0.68 -4.04
C LEU A 78 -13.69 -0.27 -4.61
N SER A 79 -14.09 -1.50 -4.96
CA SER A 79 -13.21 -2.48 -5.60
C SER A 79 -12.87 -2.11 -7.04
N TYR A 80 -13.86 -1.62 -7.82
CA TYR A 80 -13.67 -1.32 -9.24
C TYR A 80 -12.78 -0.10 -9.48
N PHE A 81 -12.95 0.98 -8.70
CA PHE A 81 -12.18 2.23 -8.82
C PHE A 81 -11.11 2.42 -7.74
N GLN A 82 -10.67 1.35 -7.08
CA GLN A 82 -9.73 1.40 -5.95
C GLN A 82 -8.49 2.26 -6.26
N ALA A 83 -7.83 2.01 -7.40
CA ALA A 83 -6.62 2.73 -7.77
C ALA A 83 -6.87 4.22 -8.02
N ASN A 84 -8.01 4.58 -8.63
CA ASN A 84 -8.41 5.97 -8.85
C ASN A 84 -8.67 6.70 -7.53
N TYR A 85 -9.30 6.04 -6.55
CA TYR A 85 -9.51 6.62 -5.22
C TYR A 85 -8.20 6.85 -4.45
N VAL A 86 -7.28 5.88 -4.48
CA VAL A 86 -5.94 6.03 -3.88
C VAL A 86 -5.19 7.19 -4.55
N PHE A 87 -5.30 7.34 -5.87
CA PHE A 87 -4.70 8.47 -6.58
C PHE A 87 -5.30 9.81 -6.12
N ILE A 88 -6.63 9.93 -6.04
CA ILE A 88 -7.31 11.15 -5.56
C ILE A 88 -6.87 11.48 -4.12
N PHE A 89 -6.78 10.47 -3.25
CA PHE A 89 -6.26 10.65 -1.90
C PHE A 89 -4.86 11.26 -1.88
N PHE A 90 -3.93 10.74 -2.70
CA PHE A 90 -2.59 11.30 -2.79
C PHE A 90 -2.57 12.73 -3.36
N VAL A 91 -3.39 13.02 -4.37
CA VAL A 91 -3.50 14.38 -4.92
C VAL A 91 -4.00 15.37 -3.87
N LEU A 92 -5.07 15.03 -3.14
CA LEU A 92 -5.60 15.86 -2.05
C LEU A 92 -4.59 16.00 -0.90
N MET A 93 -3.87 14.93 -0.58
CA MET A 93 -2.82 14.94 0.43
C MET A 93 -1.69 15.90 0.07
N ILE A 94 -1.16 15.80 -1.16
CA ILE A 94 -0.10 16.69 -1.66
C ILE A 94 -0.58 18.14 -1.70
N TYR A 95 -1.81 18.38 -2.18
CA TYR A 95 -2.41 19.72 -2.22
C TYR A 95 -2.49 20.35 -0.81
N CYS A 96 -2.94 19.61 0.18
CA CYS A 96 -2.97 20.09 1.57
C CYS A 96 -1.56 20.31 2.14
N LEU A 97 -0.59 19.46 1.79
CA LEU A 97 0.80 19.62 2.22
C LEU A 97 1.44 20.90 1.64
N ILE A 98 1.16 21.22 0.38
CA ILE A 98 1.64 22.46 -0.27
C ILE A 98 1.01 23.70 0.37
N THR A 99 -0.28 23.62 0.71
CA THR A 99 -1.02 24.72 1.34
C THR A 99 -0.58 24.96 2.79
N ALA A 100 0.06 23.98 3.44
CA ALA A 100 0.57 24.06 4.80
C ALA A 100 2.11 24.25 4.84
N PRO A 101 2.63 25.47 4.64
CA PRO A 101 4.07 25.71 4.46
C PRO A 101 4.91 25.24 5.66
N CYS A 102 4.41 25.35 6.89
CA CYS A 102 5.13 24.90 8.09
C CYS A 102 5.37 23.39 8.09
N ILE A 103 4.36 22.59 7.72
CA ILE A 103 4.49 21.12 7.62
C ILE A 103 5.48 20.77 6.52
N LEU A 104 5.36 21.43 5.37
CA LEU A 104 6.24 21.22 4.23
C LEU A 104 7.70 21.52 4.60
N LEU A 105 7.98 22.61 5.33
CA LEU A 105 9.32 22.91 5.81
C LEU A 105 9.88 21.84 6.76
N VAL A 106 9.08 21.32 7.70
CA VAL A 106 9.54 20.25 8.61
C VAL A 106 9.83 18.96 7.84
N ILE A 107 9.00 18.61 6.85
CA ILE A 107 9.22 17.44 5.99
C ILE A 107 10.47 17.63 5.11
N LEU A 108 10.68 18.80 4.53
CA LEU A 108 11.88 19.08 3.74
C LEU A 108 13.14 19.08 4.62
N ALA A 109 13.08 19.66 5.82
CA ALA A 109 14.19 19.65 6.76
C ALA A 109 14.55 18.22 7.20
N SER A 110 13.55 17.38 7.50
CA SER A 110 13.78 15.99 7.87
C SER A 110 14.28 15.15 6.70
N ALA A 111 13.75 15.36 5.48
CA ALA A 111 14.23 14.71 4.27
C ALA A 111 15.69 15.10 3.95
N PHE A 112 16.03 16.39 4.06
CA PHE A 112 17.39 16.88 3.88
C PHE A 112 18.33 16.32 4.95
N GLY A 113 17.90 16.30 6.22
CA GLY A 113 18.63 15.67 7.32
C GLY A 113 18.90 14.19 7.05
N CYS A 114 17.88 13.43 6.66
CA CYS A 114 17.99 12.02 6.27
C CYS A 114 18.93 11.82 5.08
N HIS A 115 18.87 12.68 4.06
CA HIS A 115 19.77 12.61 2.90
C HIS A 115 21.22 12.87 3.30
N LYS A 116 21.49 13.94 4.07
CA LYS A 116 22.83 14.26 4.57
C LYS A 116 23.41 13.14 5.41
N LEU A 117 22.58 12.52 6.25
CA LEU A 117 22.96 11.40 7.09
C LEU A 117 23.28 10.13 6.28
N ARG A 118 22.47 9.85 5.26
CA ARG A 118 22.68 8.74 4.33
C ARG A 118 23.95 8.92 3.51
N VAL A 119 24.22 10.14 3.03
CA VAL A 119 25.46 10.46 2.29
C VAL A 119 26.68 10.38 3.18
N ARG A 120 26.59 10.87 4.42
CA ARG A 120 27.69 10.80 5.39
C ARG A 120 28.08 9.35 5.70
N ASN A 121 27.10 8.45 5.76
CA ASN A 121 27.25 7.00 5.95
C ASN A 121 28.30 6.60 7.02
N SER A 122 28.42 7.41 8.08
CA SER A 122 29.42 7.22 9.13
C SER A 122 28.74 6.91 10.45
N ASN A 123 29.34 6.01 11.23
CA ASN A 123 28.87 5.75 12.59
C ASN A 123 29.15 6.99 13.45
N ILE A 124 28.15 7.41 14.23
CA ILE A 124 28.29 8.47 15.22
C ILE A 124 28.24 7.81 16.58
N THR A 125 29.26 8.04 17.40
CA THR A 125 29.28 7.57 18.78
C THR A 125 28.54 8.57 19.65
N ILE A 126 27.39 8.17 20.21
CA ILE A 126 26.63 8.99 21.17
C ILE A 126 26.59 8.23 22.50
N VAL A 127 27.02 8.87 23.59
CA VAL A 127 27.10 8.27 24.94
C VAL A 127 27.84 6.92 24.93
N GLY A 128 28.97 6.84 24.21
CA GLY A 128 29.81 5.64 24.13
C GLY A 128 29.25 4.50 23.26
N GLN A 129 28.04 4.61 22.70
CA GLN A 129 27.47 3.61 21.79
C GLN A 129 27.62 4.08 20.33
N GLN A 130 28.11 3.19 19.45
CA GLN A 130 28.20 3.48 18.02
C GLN A 130 26.82 3.29 17.36
N LEU A 131 26.24 4.38 16.88
CA LEU A 131 24.99 4.32 16.13
C LEU A 131 25.27 4.10 14.66
N THR A 132 24.66 3.07 14.08
CA THR A 132 24.68 2.81 12.65
C THR A 132 23.93 3.90 11.87
N PRO A 133 24.22 4.13 10.57
CA PRO A 133 23.53 5.14 9.78
C PRO A 133 22.01 4.92 9.73
N SER A 134 21.57 3.67 9.67
CA SER A 134 20.15 3.30 9.74
C SER A 134 19.49 3.70 11.06
N GLN A 135 20.17 3.47 12.20
CA GLN A 135 19.67 3.88 13.52
C GLN A 135 19.60 5.40 13.65
N GLN A 136 20.57 6.13 13.09
CA GLN A 136 20.56 7.59 13.09
C GLN A 136 19.35 8.14 12.30
N ILE A 137 18.99 7.51 11.16
CA ILE A 137 17.82 7.92 10.36
C ILE A 137 16.53 7.64 11.14
N ILE A 138 16.43 6.48 11.79
CA ILE A 138 15.28 6.15 12.64
C ILE A 138 15.17 7.16 13.79
N ALA A 139 16.27 7.50 14.46
CA ALA A 139 16.29 8.48 15.54
C ALA A 139 15.87 9.88 15.07
N LEU A 140 16.33 10.33 13.90
CA LEU A 140 15.92 11.60 13.30
C LEU A 140 14.41 11.61 12.99
N ASN A 141 13.88 10.54 12.40
CA ASN A 141 12.44 10.42 12.12
C ASN A 141 11.61 10.39 13.40
N LEU A 142 12.08 9.69 14.44
CA LEU A 142 11.42 9.63 15.74
C LEU A 142 11.42 11.01 16.44
N ALA A 143 12.49 11.78 16.32
CA ALA A 143 12.55 13.16 16.82
C ALA A 143 11.69 14.13 15.99
N THR A 144 11.54 13.87 14.69
CA THR A 144 10.70 14.67 13.79
C THR A 144 9.21 14.47 14.07
N ALA A 145 8.78 13.28 14.49
CA ALA A 145 7.37 12.96 14.71
C ALA A 145 6.67 13.88 15.75
N PRO A 146 7.23 14.14 16.95
CA PRO A 146 6.69 15.13 17.87
C PRO A 146 6.63 16.55 17.29
N VAL A 147 7.64 16.96 16.52
CA VAL A 147 7.66 18.27 15.87
C VAL A 147 6.53 18.38 14.86
N LEU A 148 6.32 17.36 14.02
CA LEU A 148 5.19 17.31 13.08
C LEU A 148 3.84 17.37 13.80
N PHE A 149 3.70 16.69 14.93
CA PHE A 149 2.49 16.75 15.74
C PHE A 149 2.24 18.18 16.27
N LEU A 150 3.27 18.87 16.77
CA LEU A 150 3.18 20.25 17.25
C LEU A 150 2.83 21.25 16.15
N VAL A 151 3.34 21.05 14.93
CA VAL A 151 2.98 21.89 13.76
C VAL A 151 1.54 21.63 13.27
N GLY A 152 0.84 20.64 13.84
CA GLY A 152 -0.54 20.33 13.48
C GLY A 152 -0.68 19.38 12.29
N ALA A 153 0.36 18.60 11.98
CA ALA A 153 0.28 17.59 10.93
C ALA A 153 -0.85 16.58 11.18
N GLY A 154 -1.14 16.24 12.43
CA GLY A 154 -2.26 15.37 12.79
C GLY A 154 -3.61 15.91 12.35
N ALA A 155 -3.86 17.22 12.55
CA ALA A 155 -5.11 17.85 12.13
C ALA A 155 -5.23 17.88 10.60
N VAL A 156 -4.13 18.20 9.89
CA VAL A 156 -4.11 18.19 8.42
C VAL A 156 -4.37 16.80 7.87
N LEU A 157 -3.70 15.77 8.40
CA LEU A 157 -3.91 14.38 8.00
C LEU A 157 -5.35 13.91 8.26
N PHE A 158 -5.93 14.29 9.40
CA PHE A 158 -7.32 13.96 9.72
C PHE A 158 -8.29 14.61 8.73
N TRP A 159 -8.10 15.90 8.41
CA TRP A 159 -8.96 16.62 7.45
C TRP A 159 -8.80 16.11 6.02
N THR A 160 -7.57 15.84 5.56
CA THR A 160 -7.34 15.27 4.22
C THR A 160 -7.95 13.88 4.10
N LEU A 161 -7.77 13.03 5.12
CA LEU A 161 -8.39 11.72 5.16
C LEU A 161 -9.91 11.83 5.16
N GLY A 162 -10.49 12.67 6.01
CA GLY A 162 -11.94 12.90 6.06
C GLY A 162 -12.52 13.42 4.74
N ALA A 163 -11.88 14.42 4.13
CA ALA A 163 -12.29 14.98 2.85
C ALA A 163 -12.18 13.95 1.72
N SER A 164 -11.09 13.17 1.68
CA SER A 164 -10.92 12.10 0.69
C SER A 164 -11.97 11.01 0.86
N CYS A 165 -12.22 10.55 2.09
CA CYS A 165 -13.28 9.58 2.39
C CYS A 165 -14.65 10.10 1.98
N PHE A 166 -14.94 11.39 2.20
CA PHE A 166 -16.18 12.01 1.78
C PHE A 166 -16.36 12.01 0.26
N VAL A 167 -15.33 12.45 -0.48
CA VAL A 167 -15.36 12.46 -1.96
C VAL A 167 -15.49 11.04 -2.52
N ILE A 168 -14.74 10.09 -1.98
CA ILE A 168 -14.78 8.67 -2.37
C ILE A 168 -16.15 8.07 -2.06
N ALA A 169 -16.69 8.29 -0.86
CA ALA A 169 -18.00 7.79 -0.46
C ALA A 169 -19.11 8.39 -1.34
N MET A 170 -19.08 9.70 -1.59
CA MET A 170 -20.02 10.36 -2.48
C MET A 170 -20.00 9.73 -3.87
N HIS A 171 -18.80 9.55 -4.44
CA HIS A 171 -18.64 8.87 -5.73
C HIS A 171 -19.18 7.43 -5.69
N ALA A 172 -18.78 6.65 -4.68
CA ALA A 172 -19.17 5.25 -4.54
C ALA A 172 -20.68 5.05 -4.32
N ILE A 173 -21.38 6.01 -3.71
CA ILE A 173 -22.84 5.94 -3.50
C ILE A 173 -23.60 6.22 -4.79
N PHE A 174 -23.22 7.27 -5.51
CA PHE A 174 -23.99 7.75 -6.66
C PHE A 174 -23.62 7.07 -7.98
N TYR A 175 -22.39 6.58 -8.13
CA TYR A 175 -21.93 6.00 -9.39
C TYR A 175 -22.59 4.64 -9.67
N ASN A 176 -23.29 4.51 -10.81
CA ASN A 176 -23.95 3.27 -11.18
C ASN A 176 -23.06 2.35 -12.00
N ILE A 177 -22.27 1.52 -11.32
CA ILE A 177 -21.40 0.54 -11.99
C ILE A 177 -22.16 -0.53 -12.78
N ASP A 178 -23.43 -0.81 -12.44
CA ASP A 178 -24.25 -1.77 -13.18
C ASP A 178 -24.40 -1.39 -14.66
N ALA A 179 -24.50 -0.10 -14.97
CA ALA A 179 -24.65 0.34 -16.37
C ALA A 179 -23.43 -0.06 -17.22
N ILE A 180 -22.23 0.04 -16.66
CA ILE A 180 -20.99 -0.21 -17.38
C ILE A 180 -20.72 -1.70 -17.50
N VAL A 181 -21.01 -2.46 -16.43
CA VAL A 181 -20.88 -3.92 -16.44
C VAL A 181 -21.85 -4.57 -17.44
N THR A 182 -23.03 -3.97 -17.61
CA THR A 182 -23.95 -4.42 -18.66
C THR A 182 -23.42 -4.06 -20.05
N GLU A 183 -22.97 -2.82 -20.29
CA GLU A 183 -22.42 -2.41 -21.60
C GLU A 183 -21.21 -3.25 -22.04
N GLU A 184 -20.29 -3.61 -21.14
CA GLU A 184 -19.14 -4.47 -21.47
C GLU A 184 -19.57 -5.90 -21.82
N ASN A 185 -20.60 -6.44 -21.13
CA ASN A 185 -21.12 -7.77 -21.42
C ASN A 185 -21.84 -7.83 -22.77
N GLU A 186 -22.70 -6.85 -23.07
CA GLU A 186 -23.40 -6.77 -24.35
C GLU A 186 -22.40 -6.55 -25.52
N GLY A 187 -21.39 -5.70 -25.32
CA GLY A 187 -20.34 -5.48 -26.31
C GLY A 187 -19.50 -6.72 -26.60
N PHE A 188 -19.20 -7.53 -25.58
CA PHE A 188 -18.51 -8.81 -25.75
C PHE A 188 -19.36 -9.83 -26.51
N LEU A 189 -20.65 -9.96 -26.18
CA LEU A 189 -21.54 -10.87 -26.89
C LEU A 189 -21.69 -10.49 -28.37
N ALA A 190 -21.76 -9.20 -28.69
CA ALA A 190 -21.85 -8.72 -30.07
C ALA A 190 -20.58 -8.95 -30.91
N GLN A 191 -19.42 -9.15 -30.29
CA GLN A 191 -18.17 -9.49 -31.01
C GLN A 191 -17.98 -11.00 -31.21
N VAL A 192 -18.64 -11.82 -30.41
CA VAL A 192 -18.49 -13.28 -30.42
C VAL A 192 -19.52 -13.98 -31.34
N VAL A 193 -20.66 -13.35 -31.61
CA VAL A 193 -21.70 -13.82 -32.55
C VAL A 193 -21.45 -13.26 -33.95
#